data_AF-A0A6G3WTN7-F1
#
_entry.id   AF-A0A6G3WTN7-F1
#
_cell.length_a   1.000
_cell.length_b   1.000
_cell.length_c   1.000
_cell.angle_alpha   90.00
_cell.angle_beta   90.00
_cell.angle_gamma   90.00
#
_symmetry.space_group_name_H-M   'P 1'
#
loop_
_entity.id
_entity.type
_entity.pdbx_description
1 polymer ?
#
loop_
_entity_poly.entity_id
_entity_poly.type
_entity_poly.pdbx_seq_one_letter_code
_entity_poly.pdbx_strand_id
1 'polypeptide(L)'
;MDRTAAAVRAAPGDFDTRYTLRTESETDTWGVSHIFDEALYDPVFAELFEHPGVMGFVRAVLGERLRFWTAHALWEPSSVAYELNWHKDNMETDRYAPDGRSTHVQFNVCLTADPCFRLVPGSHRRPLTGTERA
;
A
#
# COMPACT_ATOMS: atom_id res chain seq x y z
N MET A 1 -11.63 7.17 -5.57
CA MET A 1 -11.12 7.02 -4.20
C MET A 1 -12.17 7.40 -3.16
N ASP A 2 -12.81 8.56 -3.29
CA ASP A 2 -13.88 9.00 -2.36
C ASP A 2 -15.00 7.97 -2.17
N ARG A 3 -15.44 7.30 -3.25
CA ARG A 3 -16.43 6.21 -3.14
C ARG A 3 -15.95 5.03 -2.30
N THR A 4 -14.73 4.55 -2.55
CA THR A 4 -14.11 3.44 -1.82
C THR A 4 -13.96 3.78 -0.34
N ALA A 5 -13.42 4.96 -0.03
CA ALA A 5 -13.26 5.42 1.34
C ALA A 5 -14.62 5.58 2.05
N ALA A 6 -15.63 6.14 1.38
CA ALA A 6 -16.98 6.29 1.92
C ALA A 6 -17.64 4.92 2.19
N ALA A 7 -17.53 3.97 1.26
CA ALA A 7 -18.07 2.62 1.43
C ALA A 7 -17.43 1.91 2.62
N VAL A 8 -16.09 1.96 2.73
CA VAL A 8 -15.36 1.35 3.85
C VAL A 8 -15.70 2.03 5.17
N ARG A 9 -15.81 3.36 5.23
CA ARG A 9 -16.19 4.07 6.45
C ARG A 9 -17.62 3.76 6.91
N ALA A 10 -18.53 3.48 5.98
CA ALA A 10 -19.91 3.14 6.31
C ALA A 10 -20.05 1.73 6.92
N ALA A 11 -19.21 0.78 6.49
CA ALA A 11 -19.25 -0.61 6.96
C ALA A 11 -17.84 -1.23 7.06
N PRO A 12 -16.96 -0.73 7.96
CA PRO A 12 -15.55 -1.11 7.96
C PRO A 12 -15.31 -2.58 8.36
N GLY A 13 -16.29 -3.21 9.00
CA GLY A 13 -16.26 -4.64 9.35
C GLY A 13 -16.41 -5.58 8.15
N ASP A 14 -16.89 -5.08 7.01
CA ASP A 14 -17.17 -5.90 5.81
C ASP A 14 -15.93 -6.04 4.91
N PHE A 15 -14.83 -5.36 5.23
CA PHE A 15 -13.62 -5.30 4.42
C PHE A 15 -12.37 -5.57 5.27
N ASP A 16 -11.23 -5.85 4.61
CA ASP A 16 -9.91 -5.87 5.26
C ASP A 16 -9.43 -4.43 5.54
N THR A 17 -10.10 -3.82 6.51
CA THR A 17 -9.97 -2.41 6.86
C THR A 17 -8.78 -2.16 7.78
N ARG A 18 -8.08 -1.05 7.53
CA ARG A 18 -7.03 -0.53 8.38
C ARG A 18 -7.60 0.55 9.28
N TYR A 19 -7.60 0.26 10.58
CA TYR A 19 -8.15 1.14 11.61
C TYR A 19 -7.06 2.03 12.20
N THR A 20 -7.38 3.30 12.41
CA THR A 20 -6.61 4.20 13.29
C THR A 20 -7.16 4.22 14.70
N LEU A 21 -8.48 4.07 14.83
CA LEU A 21 -9.18 3.95 16.10
C LEU A 21 -10.26 2.87 15.96
N ARG A 22 -10.33 1.98 16.94
CA ARG A 22 -11.37 0.96 17.01
C ARG A 22 -11.72 0.68 18.46
N THR A 23 -12.78 1.31 18.94
CA THR A 23 -13.35 1.10 20.28
C THR A 23 -14.80 0.60 20.14
N GLU A 24 -15.48 0.39 21.27
CA GLU A 24 -16.91 0.02 21.27
C GLU A 24 -17.82 1.13 20.74
N SER A 25 -17.42 2.40 20.91
CA SER A 25 -18.25 3.57 20.59
C SER A 25 -17.73 4.40 19.43
N GLU A 26 -16.50 4.19 18.98
CA GLU A 26 -15.86 5.00 17.95
C GLU A 26 -15.01 4.14 17.01
N THR A 27 -15.02 4.52 15.73
CA THR A 27 -14.22 3.88 14.70
C THR A 27 -13.69 4.93 13.74
N ASP A 28 -12.41 4.84 13.43
CA ASP A 28 -11.74 5.65 12.43
C ASP A 28 -10.79 4.76 11.61
N THR A 29 -10.66 5.08 10.32
CA THR A 29 -9.96 4.25 9.34
C THR A 29 -9.03 5.09 8.48
N TRP A 30 -7.96 4.46 8.01
CA TRP A 30 -6.98 5.09 7.11
C TRP A 30 -6.72 4.29 5.84
N GLY A 31 -7.43 3.18 5.63
CA GLY A 31 -7.31 2.44 4.39
C GLY A 31 -8.01 1.11 4.39
N VAL A 32 -7.88 0.42 3.27
CA VAL A 32 -8.42 -0.91 3.03
C VAL A 32 -7.50 -1.69 2.11
N SER A 33 -7.43 -3.00 2.32
CA SER A 33 -6.73 -3.89 1.41
C SER A 33 -7.63 -4.41 0.28
N HIS A 34 -7.02 -5.01 -0.74
CA HIS A 34 -7.73 -5.75 -1.78
C HIS A 34 -8.80 -4.95 -2.53
N ILE A 35 -8.44 -3.77 -3.05
CA ILE A 35 -9.37 -2.89 -3.79
C ILE A 35 -9.94 -3.47 -5.09
N PHE A 36 -9.47 -4.66 -5.50
CA PHE A 36 -10.00 -5.41 -6.64
C PHE A 36 -11.06 -6.46 -6.23
N ASP A 37 -11.36 -6.59 -4.94
CA ASP A 37 -12.47 -7.41 -4.47
C ASP A 37 -13.79 -6.85 -5.03
N GLU A 38 -14.73 -7.74 -5.35
CA GLU A 38 -15.98 -7.39 -6.05
C GLU A 38 -16.75 -6.26 -5.37
N ALA A 39 -16.78 -6.24 -4.03
CA ALA A 39 -17.48 -5.23 -3.25
C ALA A 39 -16.83 -3.83 -3.29
N LEU A 40 -15.55 -3.73 -3.68
CA LEU A 40 -14.79 -2.47 -3.77
C LEU A 40 -14.36 -2.13 -5.18
N TYR A 41 -14.60 -3.03 -6.14
CA TYR A 41 -14.10 -2.91 -7.50
C TYR A 41 -14.61 -1.64 -8.18
N ASP A 42 -13.67 -0.87 -8.70
CA ASP A 42 -13.90 0.30 -9.52
C ASP A 42 -13.08 0.14 -10.81
N PRO A 43 -13.69 0.21 -12.01
CA PRO A 43 -12.97 0.08 -13.27
C PRO A 43 -11.77 1.02 -13.39
N VAL A 44 -11.81 2.18 -12.74
CA VAL A 44 -10.68 3.14 -12.73
C VAL A 44 -9.39 2.53 -12.17
N PHE A 45 -9.47 1.54 -11.27
CA PHE A 45 -8.29 0.85 -10.76
C PHE A 45 -7.68 -0.08 -11.81
N ALA A 46 -8.49 -0.66 -12.70
CA ALA A 46 -7.99 -1.51 -13.78
C ALA A 46 -7.26 -0.68 -14.85
N GLU A 47 -7.72 0.55 -15.11
CA GLU A 47 -7.07 1.48 -16.06
C GLU A 47 -5.60 1.78 -15.69
N LEU A 48 -5.22 1.66 -14.41
CA LEU A 48 -3.83 1.80 -13.97
C LEU A 48 -2.89 0.77 -14.62
N PHE A 49 -3.38 -0.45 -14.86
CA PHE A 49 -2.61 -1.51 -15.53
C PHE A 49 -2.54 -1.33 -17.04
N GLU A 50 -3.33 -0.42 -17.60
CA GLU A 50 -3.28 -0.04 -19.00
C GLU A 50 -2.45 1.23 -19.20
N HIS A 51 -2.24 2.01 -18.12
CA HIS A 51 -1.53 3.27 -18.20
C HIS A 51 -0.04 3.09 -18.56
N PRO A 52 0.40 3.55 -19.75
CA PRO A 52 1.75 3.27 -20.25
C PRO A 52 2.84 3.91 -19.39
N GLY A 53 2.56 5.05 -18.75
CA GLY A 53 3.52 5.69 -17.84
C GLY A 53 3.80 4.88 -16.57
N VAL A 54 2.82 4.10 -16.09
CA VAL A 54 2.97 3.28 -14.88
C VAL A 54 3.57 1.93 -15.27
N MET A 55 2.92 1.23 -16.19
CA MET A 55 3.37 -0.10 -16.57
C MET A 55 4.68 -0.10 -17.37
N GLY A 56 4.98 0.97 -18.10
CA GLY A 56 6.29 1.13 -18.74
C GLY A 56 7.42 1.19 -17.73
N PHE A 57 7.26 1.94 -16.65
CA PHE A 57 8.21 1.98 -15.54
C PHE A 57 8.33 0.63 -14.84
N VAL A 58 7.20 0.00 -14.50
CA VAL A 58 7.19 -1.32 -13.82
C VAL A 58 7.94 -2.37 -14.64
N ARG A 59 7.70 -2.45 -15.96
CA ARG A 59 8.41 -3.37 -16.86
C ARG A 59 9.90 -3.05 -16.96
N ALA A 60 10.26 -1.76 -17.00
CA ALA A 60 11.66 -1.36 -17.03
C ALA A 60 12.44 -1.77 -15.77
N VAL A 61 11.77 -1.80 -14.61
CA VAL A 61 12.41 -2.15 -13.32
C VAL A 61 12.37 -3.66 -13.03
N LEU A 62 11.23 -4.32 -13.23
CA LEU A 62 11.02 -5.73 -12.87
C LEU A 62 11.13 -6.70 -14.05
N GLY A 63 11.15 -6.20 -15.28
CA GLY A 63 11.05 -6.99 -16.50
C GLY A 63 9.61 -7.34 -16.89
N GLU A 64 9.46 -8.19 -17.91
CA GLU A 64 8.14 -8.48 -18.51
C GLU A 64 7.32 -9.53 -17.74
N ARG A 65 7.95 -10.36 -16.91
CA ARG A 65 7.28 -11.44 -16.18
C ARG A 65 6.72 -10.94 -14.85
N LEU A 66 5.71 -10.11 -14.95
CA LEU A 66 5.05 -9.48 -13.82
C LEU A 66 4.05 -10.42 -13.15
N ARG A 67 3.96 -10.32 -11.82
CA ARG A 67 2.88 -10.92 -11.02
C ARG A 67 2.27 -9.82 -10.18
N PHE A 68 0.98 -9.61 -10.32
CA PHE A 68 0.24 -8.73 -9.43
C PHE A 68 0.10 -9.42 -8.07
N TRP A 69 0.42 -8.70 -7.00
CA TRP A 69 0.33 -9.21 -5.63
C TRP A 69 -0.96 -8.71 -4.96
N THR A 70 -1.07 -7.40 -4.78
CA THR A 70 -2.25 -6.76 -4.18
C THR A 70 -2.26 -5.26 -4.50
N ALA A 71 -3.39 -4.62 -4.22
CA ALA A 71 -3.51 -3.17 -4.23
C ALA A 71 -4.37 -2.72 -3.05
N HIS A 72 -4.06 -1.53 -2.55
CA HIS A 72 -4.65 -0.96 -1.36
C HIS A 72 -5.07 0.49 -1.65
N ALA A 73 -6.13 0.96 -1.01
CA ALA A 73 -6.49 2.38 -0.99
C ALA A 73 -6.26 2.90 0.43
N LEU A 74 -5.54 4.01 0.54
CA LEU A 74 -5.15 4.64 1.81
C LEU A 74 -5.63 6.09 1.80
N TRP A 75 -6.15 6.56 2.93
CA TRP A 75 -6.68 7.92 3.09
C TRP A 75 -6.33 8.49 4.47
N GLU A 76 -6.47 9.81 4.58
CA GLU A 76 -6.33 10.50 5.85
C GLU A 76 -7.41 10.04 6.85
N PRO A 77 -7.06 9.70 8.09
CA PRO A 77 -8.04 9.44 9.14
C PRO A 77 -8.77 10.72 9.57
N SER A 78 -9.92 10.57 10.21
CA SER A 78 -10.77 11.72 10.55
C SER A 78 -10.70 12.15 12.01
N SER A 79 -10.31 11.26 12.92
CA SER A 79 -10.36 11.53 14.37
C SER A 79 -8.97 11.70 14.99
N VAL A 80 -7.93 11.09 14.40
CA VAL A 80 -6.58 11.08 14.97
C VAL A 80 -5.52 11.39 13.94
N ALA A 81 -4.42 12.00 14.38
CA ALA A 81 -3.23 12.15 13.55
C ALA A 81 -2.64 10.79 13.24
N TYR A 82 -2.49 10.47 11.96
CA TYR A 82 -1.88 9.23 11.52
C TYR A 82 -0.36 9.31 11.55
N GLU A 83 0.27 8.32 12.18
CA GLU A 83 1.71 8.10 12.12
C GLU A 83 1.98 6.64 11.76
N LEU A 84 2.63 6.43 10.62
CA LEU A 84 3.08 5.11 10.20
C LEU A 84 4.52 4.91 10.65
N ASN A 85 4.77 3.83 11.39
CA ASN A 85 6.12 3.45 11.77
C ASN A 85 6.97 3.15 10.53
N TRP A 86 8.28 3.39 10.64
CA TRP A 86 9.25 3.00 9.61
C TRP A 86 9.21 1.48 9.39
N HIS A 87 9.00 1.07 8.14
CA HIS A 87 9.00 -0.34 7.76
C HIS A 87 9.44 -0.51 6.30
N LYS A 88 9.68 -1.76 5.89
CA LYS A 88 9.72 -2.16 4.48
C LYS A 88 8.42 -2.91 4.17
N ASP A 89 7.76 -2.58 3.06
CA ASP A 89 6.54 -3.29 2.66
C ASP A 89 6.77 -4.80 2.47
N ASN A 90 7.95 -5.16 1.95
CA ASN A 90 8.33 -6.56 1.79
C ASN A 90 9.19 -7.01 2.98
N MET A 91 8.56 -7.74 3.91
CA MET A 91 9.22 -8.34 5.07
C MET A 91 9.89 -9.69 4.76
N GLU A 92 9.70 -10.24 3.56
CA GLU A 92 10.13 -11.60 3.19
C GLU A 92 11.41 -11.65 2.33
N THR A 93 12.20 -10.57 2.27
CA THR A 93 13.40 -10.50 1.40
C THR A 93 14.34 -11.68 1.57
N ASP A 94 14.55 -12.12 2.80
CA ASP A 94 15.58 -13.12 3.12
C ASP A 94 15.14 -14.56 2.76
N ARG A 95 13.83 -14.79 2.58
CA ARG A 95 13.28 -16.10 2.21
C ARG A 95 13.48 -16.42 0.73
N TYR A 96 13.33 -15.41 -0.14
CA TYR A 96 13.39 -15.59 -1.60
C TYR A 96 14.68 -15.03 -2.23
N ALA A 97 15.36 -14.11 -1.54
CA ALA A 97 16.60 -13.51 -1.98
C ALA A 97 17.56 -13.37 -0.77
N PRO A 98 18.32 -14.45 -0.42
CA PRO A 98 19.23 -14.44 0.72
C PRO A 98 20.35 -13.39 0.65
N ASP A 99 20.60 -12.84 -0.55
CA ASP A 99 21.53 -11.71 -0.79
C ASP A 99 20.92 -10.33 -0.42
N GLY A 100 19.65 -10.31 -0.01
CA GLY A 100 18.90 -9.10 0.34
C GLY A 100 18.42 -8.29 -0.86
N ARG A 101 18.50 -8.83 -2.08
CA ARG A 101 18.02 -8.15 -3.28
C ARG A 101 16.48 -8.06 -3.25
N SER A 102 15.94 -6.84 -3.41
CA SER A 102 14.49 -6.70 -3.55
C SER A 102 13.98 -7.39 -4.82
N THR A 103 12.96 -8.22 -4.67
CA THR A 103 12.19 -8.82 -5.78
C THR A 103 10.81 -8.17 -5.93
N HIS A 104 10.57 -7.10 -5.17
CA HIS A 104 9.28 -6.43 -5.06
C HIS A 104 9.44 -4.93 -5.34
N VAL A 105 8.50 -4.38 -6.09
CA VAL A 105 8.30 -2.93 -6.24
C VAL A 105 6.85 -2.66 -5.91
N GLN A 106 6.63 -1.74 -4.97
CA GLN A 106 5.33 -1.16 -4.71
C GLN A 106 5.26 0.20 -5.39
N PHE A 107 4.12 0.51 -6.00
CA PHE A 107 3.86 1.82 -6.59
C PHE A 107 2.79 2.52 -5.79
N ASN A 108 3.12 3.69 -5.24
CA ASN A 108 2.19 4.54 -4.51
C ASN A 108 1.83 5.73 -5.39
N VAL A 109 0.53 5.90 -5.64
CA VAL A 109 -0.01 7.04 -6.39
C VAL A 109 -0.70 7.97 -5.42
N CYS A 110 -0.10 9.13 -5.19
CA CYS A 110 -0.74 10.19 -4.44
C CYS A 110 -1.80 10.84 -5.34
N LEU A 111 -3.06 10.78 -4.92
CA LEU A 111 -4.17 11.41 -5.64
C LEU A 111 -4.29 12.91 -5.33
N THR A 112 -3.65 13.35 -4.26
CA THR A 112 -3.53 14.73 -3.83
C THR A 112 -2.06 15.05 -3.55
N ALA A 113 -1.70 16.33 -3.53
CA ALA A 113 -0.37 16.73 -3.11
C ALA A 113 -0.20 16.42 -1.61
N ASP A 114 0.65 15.45 -1.29
CA ASP A 114 0.84 14.97 0.07
C ASP A 114 2.34 14.84 0.39
N PRO A 115 2.89 15.61 1.35
CA PRO A 115 4.28 15.52 1.76
C PRO A 115 4.56 14.36 2.74
N CYS A 116 3.57 13.50 3.04
CA CYS A 116 3.71 12.46 4.07
C CYS A 116 4.67 11.34 3.67
N PHE A 117 4.90 11.10 2.37
CA PHE A 117 5.75 10.00 1.93
C PHE A 117 7.23 10.31 2.17
N ARG A 118 7.82 9.57 3.10
CA ARG A 118 9.24 9.65 3.44
C ARG A 118 9.91 8.33 3.11
N LEU A 119 11.10 8.40 2.51
CA LEU A 119 11.91 7.23 2.19
C LEU A 119 13.36 7.45 2.63
N VAL A 120 14.06 6.36 2.89
CA VAL A 120 15.51 6.37 3.11
C VAL A 120 16.20 5.92 1.82
N PRO A 121 16.89 6.81 1.07
CA PRO A 121 17.49 6.45 -0.19
C PRO A 121 18.47 5.27 -0.04
N GLY A 122 18.35 4.27 -0.92
CA GLY A 122 19.25 3.10 -0.94
C GLY A 122 18.98 2.01 0.11
N SER A 123 18.00 2.19 1.02
CA SER A 123 17.67 1.19 2.06
C SER A 123 17.22 -0.17 1.50
N HIS A 124 16.76 -0.21 0.25
CA HIS A 124 16.37 -1.43 -0.48
C HIS A 124 17.55 -2.29 -0.94
N ARG A 125 18.80 -1.80 -0.86
CA ARG A 125 19.99 -2.49 -1.38
C ARG A 125 20.62 -3.48 -0.41
N ARG A 126 20.08 -3.59 0.80
CA ARG A 126 20.55 -4.48 1.86
C ARG A 126 19.39 -5.01 2.69
N PRO A 127 19.58 -6.14 3.40
CA PRO A 127 18.67 -6.55 4.46
C PRO A 127 18.53 -5.48 5.55
N LEU A 128 17.45 -5.56 6.32
CA LEU A 128 17.33 -4.78 7.55
C LEU A 128 18.46 -5.17 8.53
N THR A 129 18.87 -4.26 9.40
CA THR A 129 19.75 -4.54 10.54
C THR A 129 18.96 -5.19 11.68
N GLY A 130 19.64 -5.62 12.74
CA GLY A 130 18.96 -6.09 13.95
C GLY A 130 18.06 -5.01 14.56
N THR A 131 18.54 -3.77 14.63
CA THR A 131 17.79 -2.62 15.16
C THR A 131 16.57 -2.26 14.32
N GLU A 132 16.68 -2.36 12.99
CA GLU A 132 15.56 -2.06 12.09
C GLU A 132 14.50 -3.18 12.03
N ARG A 133 14.76 -4.34 12.66
CA ARG A 133 13.82 -5.46 12.78
C ARG A 133 13.09 -5.51 14.13
N ALA A 134 13.61 -4.83 15.15
CA ALA A 134 13.10 -4.84 16.51
C ALA A 134 11.96 -3.82 16.66
#